data_AF-A0A9W4P7B6-F1
#
_entry.id   AF-A0A9W4P7B6-F1
#
_cell.length_a   1.000
_cell.length_b   1.000
_cell.length_c   1.000
_cell.angle_alpha   90.00
_cell.angle_beta   90.00
_cell.angle_gamma   90.00
#
_symmetry.space_group_name_H-M   'P 1'
#
loop_
_entity.id
_entity.type
_entity.pdbx_description
1 polymer ?
#
loop_
_entity_poly.entity_id
_entity_poly.type
_entity_poly.pdbx_seq_one_letter_code
_entity_poly.pdbx_strand_id
1 'polypeptide(L)'
;MNPSNPPQAAEYGGDEVSAIVLDPGYSTTRAGFAGEDAPKSLIPTYYGKYNADGQEKLVFGDDVFVTPRPGLSIHNPIGKDGIVEDWDMAERVWEHSFTSRLTGTKAGNPFQNGLNDVSPDELPTEMEVESEEKPLSDSPLLMTEPGWNPAKAREKTIEIAMEKWDTPAFYLARSGVLAAFASGKASALVIDIGASNISVTPIHDGMILKRGVQHSPLGGEYISSQIRAIFKGNSPQPITITPHYLISSKTAVEAGQPPQAKYKTFPVDKAPDASYRALLEERTLSEFKECVVQVWPGPTRLSAPSPTGVSNEDMARTTPGRPFEFPDGYNQVFGVDRFRAVESLFDAKAAIPDPDSSFPPPTPAQTIPELVKASLAGVDVDLRPHLLANVVVTGGSSLLYGFTDRLNHELMQMFPGPRVRVTAPGNTSERRFGSWIGGSILASLGTFHQMWISKKEYEEHGPNIVEKRCK
;
A
#
# COMPACT_ATOMS: atom_id res chain seq x y z
N MET A 1 34.56 17.89 1.94
CA MET A 1 34.48 18.49 3.30
C MET A 1 34.10 17.40 4.31
N ASN A 2 34.14 17.64 5.62
CA ASN A 2 33.73 16.62 6.61
C ASN A 2 32.21 16.36 6.43
N PRO A 3 31.74 15.13 6.16
CA PRO A 3 30.32 14.82 5.90
C PRO A 3 29.37 15.07 7.08
N SER A 4 29.92 15.55 8.20
CA SER A 4 29.24 15.93 9.44
C SER A 4 28.81 17.40 9.50
N ASN A 5 29.24 18.25 8.56
CA ASN A 5 28.86 19.66 8.55
C ASN A 5 27.61 19.87 7.68
N PRO A 6 26.51 20.41 8.23
CA PRO A 6 25.30 20.65 7.47
C PRO A 6 25.50 21.78 6.42
N PRO A 7 24.92 21.63 5.21
CA PRO A 7 24.84 22.69 4.19
C PRO A 7 24.12 23.95 4.70
N GLN A 8 24.39 25.10 4.08
CA GLN A 8 23.74 26.37 4.47
C GLN A 8 22.30 26.42 3.94
N ALA A 9 21.37 27.06 4.65
CA ALA A 9 19.94 27.14 4.28
C ALA A 9 19.68 27.64 2.85
N ALA A 10 20.56 28.50 2.32
CA ALA A 10 20.50 28.99 0.95
C ALA A 10 20.80 27.91 -0.12
N GLU A 11 21.51 26.84 0.22
CA GLU A 11 21.81 25.72 -0.68
C GLU A 11 20.60 24.78 -0.88
N TYR A 12 19.51 24.97 -0.11
CA TYR A 12 18.26 24.22 -0.18
C TYR A 12 17.08 25.00 -0.79
N GLY A 13 17.31 26.21 -1.28
CA GLY A 13 16.29 27.06 -1.92
C GLY A 13 15.61 28.10 -1.02
N GLY A 14 16.05 28.29 0.23
CA GLY A 14 15.55 29.35 1.15
C GLY A 14 14.45 28.89 2.13
N ASP A 15 14.01 29.81 3.00
CA ASP A 15 13.10 29.52 4.13
C ASP A 15 11.62 29.22 3.73
N GLU A 16 11.27 29.32 2.45
CA GLU A 16 9.89 29.19 1.93
C GLU A 16 9.67 27.97 0.99
N VAL A 17 10.62 27.03 0.92
CA VAL A 17 10.53 25.94 -0.07
C VAL A 17 9.59 24.83 0.39
N SER A 18 8.52 24.60 -0.39
CA SER A 18 7.60 23.48 -0.20
C SER A 18 8.23 22.18 -0.73
N ALA A 19 8.76 21.36 0.18
CA ALA A 19 9.27 20.03 -0.15
C ALA A 19 8.15 19.11 -0.66
N ILE A 20 8.50 18.18 -1.54
CA ILE A 20 7.60 17.16 -2.07
C ILE A 20 7.83 15.86 -1.31
N VAL A 21 6.74 15.14 -1.01
CA VAL A 21 6.78 13.83 -0.37
C VAL A 21 6.22 12.78 -1.32
N LEU A 22 7.04 11.80 -1.68
CA LEU A 22 6.67 10.63 -2.47
C LEU A 22 6.74 9.36 -1.62
N ASP A 23 5.60 8.69 -1.47
CA ASP A 23 5.46 7.42 -0.76
C ASP A 23 5.01 6.32 -1.73
N PRO A 24 5.96 5.60 -2.35
CA PRO A 24 5.67 4.52 -3.27
C PRO A 24 5.32 3.24 -2.51
N GLY A 25 4.03 2.87 -2.50
CA GLY A 25 3.53 1.62 -1.95
C GLY A 25 3.21 0.59 -3.04
N TYR A 26 3.13 -0.69 -2.67
CA TYR A 26 2.80 -1.78 -3.62
C TYR A 26 1.45 -1.59 -4.32
N SER A 27 0.40 -1.19 -3.59
CA SER A 27 -0.93 -1.00 -4.18
C SER A 27 -1.15 0.40 -4.72
N THR A 28 -0.64 1.42 -4.03
CA THR A 28 -0.80 2.83 -4.41
C THR A 28 0.45 3.64 -4.18
N THR A 29 0.75 4.52 -5.12
CA THR A 29 1.78 5.54 -5.03
C THR A 29 1.13 6.86 -4.62
N ARG A 30 1.72 7.52 -3.62
CA ARG A 30 1.18 8.72 -2.98
C ARG A 30 2.18 9.86 -3.12
N ALA A 31 1.74 11.01 -3.61
CA ALA A 31 2.59 12.20 -3.70
C ALA A 31 1.84 13.45 -3.24
N GLY A 32 2.54 14.42 -2.68
CA GLY A 32 1.97 15.72 -2.30
C GLY A 32 3.01 16.63 -1.67
N PHE A 33 2.56 17.78 -1.18
CA PHE A 33 3.43 18.79 -0.59
C PHE A 33 3.59 18.59 0.91
N ALA A 34 4.77 18.91 1.43
CA ALA A 34 5.02 18.91 2.87
C ALA A 34 4.12 19.93 3.58
N GLY A 35 3.61 19.55 4.74
CA GLY A 35 2.65 20.33 5.52
C GLY A 35 1.18 20.08 5.16
N GLU A 36 0.88 19.30 4.12
CA GLU A 36 -0.49 18.87 3.81
C GLU A 36 -0.90 17.65 4.67
N ASP A 37 -2.20 17.58 5.03
CA ASP A 37 -2.77 16.52 5.86
C ASP A 37 -3.11 15.22 5.09
N ALA A 38 -3.07 15.26 3.75
CA ALA A 38 -3.35 14.13 2.87
C ALA A 38 -2.60 14.26 1.54
N PRO A 39 -2.22 13.13 0.90
CA PRO A 39 -1.54 13.18 -0.40
C PRO A 39 -2.48 13.76 -1.46
N LYS A 40 -2.01 14.79 -2.16
CA LYS A 40 -2.75 15.42 -3.28
C LYS A 40 -2.83 14.53 -4.52
N SER A 41 -1.85 13.65 -4.71
CA SER A 41 -1.84 12.62 -5.74
C SER A 41 -1.89 11.23 -5.11
N LEU A 42 -2.88 10.44 -5.51
CA LEU A 42 -3.02 9.03 -5.14
C LEU A 42 -3.35 8.25 -6.40
N ILE A 43 -2.40 7.45 -6.86
CA ILE A 43 -2.56 6.62 -8.06
C ILE A 43 -2.34 5.14 -7.73
N PRO A 44 -2.96 4.20 -8.47
CA PRO A 44 -2.53 2.81 -8.44
C PRO A 44 -1.06 2.71 -8.87
N THR A 45 -0.28 1.86 -8.18
CA THR A 45 1.11 1.57 -8.59
C THR A 45 1.18 0.62 -9.78
N TYR A 46 0.03 0.06 -10.17
CA TYR A 46 -0.10 -0.78 -11.36
C TYR A 46 -0.05 0.05 -12.64
N TYR A 47 0.53 -0.52 -13.70
CA TYR A 47 0.53 0.07 -15.04
C TYR A 47 0.06 -0.94 -16.09
N GLY A 48 -0.50 -0.44 -17.19
CA GLY A 48 -0.95 -1.22 -18.33
C GLY A 48 0.02 -1.14 -19.50
N LYS A 49 0.22 -2.26 -20.21
CA LYS A 49 0.95 -2.36 -21.48
C LYS A 49 0.05 -2.96 -22.55
N TYR A 50 -0.05 -2.32 -23.71
CA TYR A 50 -0.77 -2.83 -24.88
C TYR A 50 -0.12 -2.35 -26.18
N ASN A 51 -0.39 -3.03 -27.29
CA ASN A 51 0.06 -2.61 -28.61
C ASN A 51 -1.08 -1.95 -29.38
N ALA A 52 -0.82 -0.78 -29.97
CA ALA A 52 -1.71 -0.13 -30.92
C ALA A 52 -0.88 0.40 -32.09
N ASP A 53 -1.33 0.13 -33.32
CA ASP A 53 -0.68 0.61 -34.55
C ASP A 53 0.81 0.26 -34.66
N GLY A 54 1.20 -0.89 -34.10
CA GLY A 54 2.59 -1.37 -34.09
C GLY A 54 3.49 -0.72 -33.04
N GLN A 55 2.94 0.10 -32.13
CA GLN A 55 3.66 0.75 -31.04
C GLN A 55 3.15 0.26 -29.68
N GLU A 56 4.10 0.02 -28.76
CA GLU A 56 3.76 -0.23 -27.36
C GLU A 56 3.27 1.07 -26.72
N LYS A 57 2.10 1.01 -26.09
CA LYS A 57 1.50 2.11 -25.34
C LYS A 57 1.36 1.72 -23.86
N LEU A 58 1.57 2.71 -23.00
CA LEU A 58 1.49 2.57 -21.55
C LEU A 58 0.22 3.24 -21.02
N VAL A 59 -0.32 2.68 -19.94
CA VAL A 59 -1.46 3.25 -19.21
C VAL A 59 -1.08 3.36 -17.74
N PHE A 60 -1.26 4.53 -17.16
CA PHE A 60 -0.97 4.81 -15.76
C PHE A 60 -2.20 5.39 -15.07
N GLY A 61 -2.18 5.43 -13.73
CA GLY A 61 -3.26 6.03 -12.96
C GLY A 61 -4.57 5.24 -13.07
N ASP A 62 -5.69 5.90 -12.78
CA ASP A 62 -7.00 5.22 -12.70
C ASP A 62 -7.48 4.65 -14.04
N ASP A 63 -6.91 5.10 -15.16
CA ASP A 63 -7.25 4.62 -16.51
C ASP A 63 -7.01 3.11 -16.68
N VAL A 64 -6.12 2.51 -15.86
CA VAL A 64 -5.91 1.06 -15.82
C VAL A 64 -7.16 0.27 -15.42
N PHE A 65 -8.15 0.91 -14.78
CA PHE A 65 -9.38 0.27 -14.35
C PHE A 65 -10.56 0.45 -15.32
N VAL A 66 -10.45 1.39 -16.26
CA VAL A 66 -11.64 1.91 -16.95
C VAL A 66 -11.88 1.23 -18.29
N THR A 67 -10.88 1.26 -19.17
CA THR A 67 -11.07 0.88 -20.58
C THR A 67 -10.37 -0.44 -20.89
N PRO A 68 -11.10 -1.55 -21.12
CA PRO A 68 -10.48 -2.75 -21.64
C PRO A 68 -9.96 -2.48 -23.06
N ARG A 69 -8.72 -2.88 -23.34
CA ARG A 69 -8.12 -2.75 -24.68
C ARG A 69 -7.60 -4.11 -25.16
N PRO A 70 -7.56 -4.37 -26.48
CA PRO A 70 -6.99 -5.59 -27.02
C PRO A 70 -5.54 -5.81 -26.52
N GLY A 71 -5.28 -6.98 -25.93
CA GLY A 71 -3.95 -7.34 -25.43
C GLY A 71 -3.44 -6.49 -24.24
N LEU A 72 -4.30 -5.71 -23.58
CA LEU A 72 -3.91 -4.93 -22.40
C LEU A 72 -3.54 -5.84 -21.24
N SER A 73 -2.26 -5.82 -20.88
CA SER A 73 -1.67 -6.53 -19.75
C SER A 73 -1.35 -5.59 -18.61
N ILE A 74 -1.57 -6.03 -17.37
CA ILE A 74 -1.37 -5.25 -16.14
C ILE A 74 -0.15 -5.77 -15.40
N HIS A 75 0.70 -4.83 -14.96
CA HIS A 75 1.97 -5.10 -14.29
C HIS A 75 2.12 -4.19 -13.06
N ASN A 76 3.05 -4.54 -12.17
CA ASN A 76 3.43 -3.74 -11.02
C ASN A 76 4.97 -3.68 -10.97
N PRO A 77 5.60 -2.49 -10.86
CA PRO A 77 7.05 -2.38 -10.81
C PRO A 77 7.63 -2.74 -9.43
N ILE A 78 6.78 -2.92 -8.41
CA ILE A 78 7.16 -3.27 -7.05
C ILE A 78 6.78 -4.73 -6.78
N GLY A 79 7.76 -5.52 -6.32
CA GLY A 79 7.58 -6.90 -5.90
C GLY A 79 6.70 -7.05 -4.66
N LYS A 80 6.24 -8.28 -4.39
CA LYS A 80 5.37 -8.56 -3.22
C LYS A 80 6.06 -8.29 -1.88
N ASP A 81 7.39 -8.26 -1.85
CA ASP A 81 8.17 -7.88 -0.67
C ASP A 81 8.26 -6.36 -0.47
N GLY A 82 7.68 -5.56 -1.36
CA GLY A 82 7.70 -4.09 -1.32
C GLY A 82 8.97 -3.47 -1.91
N ILE A 83 9.82 -4.25 -2.58
CA ILE A 83 11.05 -3.77 -3.23
C ILE A 83 10.78 -3.52 -4.71
N VAL A 84 11.38 -2.47 -5.27
CA VAL A 84 11.29 -2.17 -6.70
C VAL A 84 12.05 -3.22 -7.50
N GLU A 85 11.37 -3.87 -8.44
CA GLU A 85 11.92 -4.88 -9.35
C GLU A 85 12.15 -4.32 -10.76
N ASP A 86 11.24 -3.45 -11.23
CA ASP A 86 11.31 -2.79 -12.55
C ASP A 86 11.51 -1.28 -12.34
N TRP A 87 12.77 -0.85 -12.28
CA TRP A 87 13.14 0.54 -12.01
C TRP A 87 12.73 1.52 -13.12
N ASP A 88 12.78 1.07 -14.37
CA ASP A 88 12.40 1.91 -15.52
C ASP A 88 10.91 2.23 -15.48
N MET A 89 10.07 1.26 -15.10
CA MET A 89 8.63 1.49 -14.95
C MET A 89 8.28 2.15 -13.62
N ALA A 90 9.00 1.87 -12.53
CA ALA A 90 8.80 2.54 -11.24
C ALA A 90 8.95 4.06 -11.39
N GLU A 91 10.01 4.50 -12.05
CA GLU A 91 10.27 5.90 -12.35
C GLU A 91 9.11 6.56 -13.11
N ARG A 92 8.61 5.91 -14.17
CA ARG A 92 7.48 6.45 -14.95
C ARG A 92 6.17 6.51 -14.16
N VAL A 93 5.92 5.52 -13.29
CA VAL A 93 4.77 5.54 -12.37
C VAL A 93 4.90 6.70 -11.38
N TRP A 94 6.09 6.92 -10.82
CA TRP A 94 6.35 8.01 -9.90
C TRP A 94 6.21 9.37 -10.59
N GLU A 95 6.77 9.54 -11.78
CA GLU A 95 6.61 10.74 -12.62
C GLU A 95 5.14 11.03 -12.94
N HIS A 96 4.35 10.00 -13.26
CA HIS A 96 2.92 10.14 -13.43
C HIS A 96 2.23 10.63 -12.16
N SER A 97 2.67 10.20 -10.98
CA SER A 97 2.11 10.68 -9.70
C SER A 97 2.33 12.18 -9.49
N PHE A 98 3.46 12.73 -9.95
CA PHE A 98 3.73 14.16 -9.90
C PHE A 98 2.94 14.94 -10.96
N THR A 99 3.04 14.53 -12.23
CA THR A 99 2.44 15.26 -13.36
C THR A 99 0.92 15.20 -13.42
N SER A 100 0.29 14.16 -12.85
CA SER A 100 -1.16 14.02 -12.90
C SER A 100 -1.92 15.01 -12.01
N ARG A 101 -1.31 15.47 -10.90
CA ARG A 101 -2.00 16.25 -9.86
C ARG A 101 -1.16 17.34 -9.18
N LEU A 102 0.17 17.36 -9.35
CA LEU A 102 1.08 18.29 -8.66
C LEU A 102 1.64 19.39 -9.57
N THR A 103 1.63 19.22 -10.89
CA THR A 103 1.84 20.30 -11.86
C THR A 103 0.52 21.02 -12.15
N GLY A 104 0.54 22.32 -12.43
CA GLY A 104 -0.64 23.09 -12.80
C GLY A 104 -1.47 22.41 -13.90
N THR A 105 -2.79 22.66 -13.94
CA THR A 105 -3.64 22.17 -15.03
C THR A 105 -3.10 22.74 -16.34
N LYS A 106 -2.52 21.89 -17.20
CA LYS A 106 -2.26 22.28 -18.60
C LYS A 106 -3.60 22.76 -19.16
N ALA A 107 -3.66 24.00 -19.64
CA ALA A 107 -4.83 24.52 -20.34
C ALA A 107 -4.96 23.77 -21.68
N GLY A 108 -5.53 22.58 -21.63
CA GLY A 108 -5.78 21.70 -22.76
C GLY A 108 -7.27 21.54 -23.03
N ASN A 109 -7.61 21.19 -24.26
CA ASN A 109 -8.95 20.81 -24.66
C ASN A 109 -9.52 19.77 -23.67
N PRO A 110 -10.73 19.94 -23.10
CA PRO A 110 -11.33 19.01 -22.13
C PRO A 110 -11.44 17.55 -22.60
N PHE A 111 -11.27 17.30 -23.89
CA PHE A 111 -11.29 15.97 -24.51
C PHE A 111 -9.90 15.37 -24.78
N GLN A 112 -8.81 16.10 -24.49
CA GLN A 112 -7.44 15.67 -24.75
C GLN A 112 -6.65 15.67 -23.43
N ASN A 113 -6.12 14.50 -23.06
CA ASN A 113 -5.32 14.36 -21.82
C ASN A 113 -3.82 14.60 -22.06
N GLY A 114 -3.42 14.92 -23.29
CA GLY A 114 -2.04 15.31 -23.66
C GLY A 114 -0.99 14.22 -23.47
N LEU A 115 -1.38 13.00 -23.12
CA LEU A 115 -0.49 11.87 -22.81
C LEU A 115 -0.89 10.58 -23.55
N ASN A 116 -2.10 10.49 -24.10
CA ASN A 116 -2.60 9.31 -24.83
C ASN A 116 -2.98 9.57 -26.29
N ASP A 117 -2.75 10.77 -26.80
CA ASP A 117 -3.15 11.16 -28.16
C ASP A 117 -1.96 11.07 -29.14
N VAL A 118 -2.18 10.47 -30.32
CA VAL A 118 -1.24 10.42 -31.45
C VAL A 118 -2.07 10.65 -32.73
N SER A 119 -1.56 11.17 -33.85
CA SER A 119 -1.30 12.57 -34.30
C SER A 119 -1.81 12.64 -35.78
N PRO A 120 -1.52 13.62 -36.70
CA PRO A 120 -1.10 15.03 -36.64
C PRO A 120 -1.80 15.88 -37.74
N ASP A 121 -2.96 16.53 -37.53
CA ASP A 121 -3.52 17.40 -38.60
C ASP A 121 -4.14 18.73 -38.14
N GLU A 122 -3.93 19.12 -36.88
CA GLU A 122 -4.35 20.44 -36.41
C GLU A 122 -3.17 21.16 -35.77
N LEU A 123 -2.66 22.18 -36.48
CA LEU A 123 -1.76 23.18 -35.94
C LEU A 123 -2.53 24.07 -34.96
N PRO A 124 -2.07 24.26 -33.71
CA PRO A 124 -2.47 25.40 -32.93
C PRO A 124 -1.40 26.49 -33.03
N THR A 125 -1.88 27.66 -33.41
CA THR A 125 -1.24 28.98 -33.32
C THR A 125 -0.43 29.18 -32.04
N GLU A 126 0.72 29.83 -32.20
CA GLU A 126 1.63 30.32 -31.17
C GLU A 126 0.88 30.89 -29.96
N MET A 127 1.06 30.27 -28.79
CA MET A 127 0.79 30.86 -27.49
C MET A 127 2.02 30.65 -26.59
N GLU A 128 2.24 31.63 -25.74
CA GLU A 128 3.45 31.94 -24.98
C GLU A 128 4.15 30.73 -24.34
N VAL A 129 5.49 30.77 -24.32
CA VAL A 129 6.34 29.82 -23.59
C VAL A 129 6.12 30.04 -22.09
N GLU A 130 5.02 29.49 -21.55
CA GLU A 130 4.92 29.21 -20.12
C GLU A 130 6.05 28.23 -19.79
N SER A 131 6.98 28.66 -18.95
CA SER A 131 8.04 27.81 -18.41
C SER A 131 7.40 26.51 -17.91
N GLU A 132 7.79 25.36 -18.50
CA GLU A 132 7.34 24.06 -18.01
C GLU A 132 7.63 23.99 -16.51
N GLU A 133 6.58 23.99 -15.67
CA GLU A 133 6.74 23.80 -14.23
C GLU A 133 7.44 22.45 -14.03
N LYS A 134 8.66 22.49 -13.49
CA LYS A 134 9.45 21.31 -13.12
C LYS A 134 9.46 21.21 -11.60
N PRO A 135 8.34 20.81 -10.97
CA PRO A 135 8.21 20.84 -9.51
C PRO A 135 9.30 20.03 -8.80
N LEU A 136 9.86 19.00 -9.45
CA LEU A 136 10.94 18.21 -8.88
C LEU A 136 12.31 18.91 -8.92
N SER A 137 12.61 19.76 -9.91
CA SER A 137 13.88 20.50 -9.93
C SER A 137 13.90 21.69 -8.98
N ASP A 138 12.73 22.16 -8.58
CA ASP A 138 12.58 23.39 -7.78
C ASP A 138 12.33 23.09 -6.29
N SER A 139 11.96 21.84 -5.94
CA SER A 139 11.61 21.44 -4.58
C SER A 139 12.44 20.24 -4.08
N PRO A 140 12.91 20.23 -2.82
CA PRO A 140 13.46 19.06 -2.18
C PRO A 140 12.48 17.88 -2.18
N LEU A 141 13.00 16.66 -2.31
CA LEU A 141 12.20 15.45 -2.38
C LEU A 141 12.47 14.51 -1.21
N LEU A 142 11.45 14.24 -0.41
CA LEU A 142 11.44 13.14 0.55
C LEU A 142 10.79 11.92 -0.08
N MET A 143 11.51 10.81 -0.14
CA MET A 143 10.97 9.51 -0.55
C MET A 143 10.87 8.57 0.64
N THR A 144 9.86 7.69 0.64
CA THR A 144 9.73 6.64 1.66
C THR A 144 10.20 5.28 1.15
N GLU A 145 10.60 4.40 2.07
CA GLU A 145 11.00 3.02 1.76
C GLU A 145 10.69 2.03 2.89
N PRO A 146 10.60 0.72 2.60
CA PRO A 146 10.46 -0.29 3.66
C PRO A 146 11.73 -0.42 4.52
N GLY A 147 11.60 -0.97 5.73
CA GLY A 147 12.72 -1.14 6.67
C GLY A 147 13.84 -2.09 6.21
N TRP A 148 13.56 -2.91 5.20
CA TRP A 148 14.47 -3.93 4.65
C TRP A 148 14.94 -3.62 3.23
N ASN A 149 14.75 -2.38 2.74
CA ASN A 149 15.19 -2.00 1.40
C ASN A 149 16.72 -2.18 1.23
N PRO A 150 17.20 -2.94 0.22
CA PRO A 150 18.62 -3.17 0.00
C PRO A 150 19.40 -1.88 -0.29
N ALA A 151 20.69 -1.85 0.08
CA ALA A 151 21.56 -0.69 -0.16
C ALA A 151 21.61 -0.27 -1.64
N LYS A 152 21.67 -1.23 -2.57
CA LYS A 152 21.64 -0.95 -4.01
C LYS A 152 20.34 -0.29 -4.46
N ALA A 153 19.21 -0.69 -3.89
CA ALA A 153 17.92 -0.07 -4.19
C ALA A 153 17.88 1.36 -3.66
N ARG A 154 18.43 1.59 -2.46
CA ARG A 154 18.56 2.92 -1.86
C ARG A 154 19.44 3.86 -2.68
N GLU A 155 20.59 3.37 -3.13
CA GLU A 155 21.48 4.06 -4.06
C GLU A 155 20.76 4.39 -5.36
N LYS A 156 19.98 3.44 -5.91
CA LYS A 156 19.23 3.67 -7.13
C LYS A 156 18.13 4.73 -6.97
N THR A 157 17.46 4.79 -5.82
CA THR A 157 16.44 5.80 -5.54
C THR A 157 17.04 7.22 -5.57
N ILE A 158 18.18 7.43 -4.91
CA ILE A 158 18.83 8.75 -4.92
C ILE A 158 19.43 9.11 -6.28
N GLU A 159 19.93 8.14 -7.06
CA GLU A 159 20.35 8.38 -8.45
C GLU A 159 19.20 8.95 -9.29
N ILE A 160 18.01 8.34 -9.21
CA ILE A 160 16.84 8.82 -9.96
C ILE A 160 16.48 10.25 -9.54
N ALA A 161 16.40 10.51 -8.23
CA ALA A 161 16.05 11.83 -7.72
C ALA A 161 17.06 12.92 -8.15
N MET A 162 18.35 12.65 -7.97
CA MET A 162 19.41 13.65 -8.22
C MET A 162 19.78 13.79 -9.69
N GLU A 163 19.83 12.71 -10.45
CA GLU A 163 20.35 12.72 -11.83
C GLU A 163 19.26 12.86 -12.89
N LYS A 164 18.07 12.30 -12.65
CA LYS A 164 16.97 12.33 -13.63
C LYS A 164 15.98 13.44 -13.35
N TRP A 165 15.57 13.58 -12.10
CA TRP A 165 14.60 14.59 -11.69
C TRP A 165 15.23 15.92 -11.27
N ASP A 166 16.55 15.95 -11.18
CA ASP A 166 17.34 17.15 -10.87
C ASP A 166 16.98 17.80 -9.53
N THR A 167 16.55 16.99 -8.54
CA THR A 167 16.08 17.53 -7.26
C THR A 167 17.21 18.28 -6.52
N PRO A 168 16.95 19.46 -5.93
CA PRO A 168 17.97 20.26 -5.27
C PRO A 168 18.48 19.60 -3.98
N ALA A 169 17.60 18.87 -3.30
CA ALA A 169 17.89 18.11 -2.11
C ALA A 169 17.02 16.86 -2.01
N PHE A 170 17.54 15.83 -1.35
CA PHE A 170 16.88 14.54 -1.23
C PHE A 170 17.00 13.95 0.17
N TYR A 171 15.97 13.25 0.62
CA TYR A 171 16.02 12.41 1.80
C TYR A 171 15.21 11.14 1.62
N LEU A 172 15.77 10.01 2.06
CA LEU A 172 15.10 8.72 2.07
C LEU A 172 14.72 8.33 3.49
N ALA A 173 13.44 8.05 3.74
CA ALA A 173 12.93 7.79 5.07
C ALA A 173 12.23 6.43 5.16
N ARG A 174 12.44 5.71 6.25
CA ARG A 174 11.78 4.41 6.48
C ARG A 174 10.30 4.63 6.81
N SER A 175 9.39 3.93 6.11
CA SER A 175 7.93 4.08 6.28
C SER A 175 7.48 3.86 7.74
N GLY A 176 8.10 2.92 8.45
CA GLY A 176 7.82 2.68 9.88
C GLY A 176 8.17 3.89 10.77
N VAL A 177 9.32 4.53 10.55
CA VAL A 177 9.74 5.72 11.31
C VAL A 177 8.74 6.85 11.10
N LEU A 178 8.36 7.07 9.84
CA LEU A 178 7.38 8.10 9.49
C LEU A 178 6.01 7.80 10.11
N ALA A 179 5.54 6.55 10.11
CA ALA A 179 4.27 6.20 10.76
C ALA A 179 4.29 6.41 12.28
N ALA A 180 5.41 6.14 12.95
CA ALA A 180 5.58 6.47 14.37
C ALA A 180 5.57 7.98 14.61
N PHE A 181 6.25 8.73 13.73
CA PHE A 181 6.33 10.18 13.76
C PHE A 181 4.96 10.85 13.56
N ALA A 182 4.18 10.38 12.59
CA ALA A 182 2.79 10.79 12.37
C ALA A 182 1.91 10.56 13.61
N SER A 183 2.24 9.54 14.41
CA SER A 183 1.56 9.22 15.66
C SER A 183 2.13 9.96 16.89
N GLY A 184 3.04 10.92 16.69
CA GLY A 184 3.69 11.71 17.74
C GLY A 184 4.60 10.90 18.65
N LYS A 185 5.19 9.79 18.17
CA LYS A 185 6.01 8.89 18.98
C LYS A 185 7.42 8.77 18.41
N ALA A 186 8.41 9.18 19.21
CA ALA A 186 9.82 8.96 18.89
C ALA A 186 10.25 7.49 19.07
N SER A 187 9.61 6.77 20.00
CA SER A 187 9.85 5.36 20.26
C SER A 187 8.52 4.59 20.19
N ALA A 188 8.44 3.59 19.32
CA ALA A 188 7.21 2.84 19.06
C ALA A 188 7.48 1.46 18.44
N LEU A 189 6.56 0.52 18.66
CA LEU A 189 6.47 -0.69 17.85
C LEU A 189 5.42 -0.46 16.75
N VAL A 190 5.86 -0.22 15.52
CA VAL A 190 4.96 0.02 14.40
C VAL A 190 4.58 -1.31 13.76
N ILE A 191 3.28 -1.55 13.59
CA ILE A 191 2.72 -2.70 12.89
C ILE A 191 1.95 -2.16 11.68
N ASP A 192 2.50 -2.39 10.49
CA ASP A 192 1.93 -1.96 9.22
C ASP A 192 1.32 -3.16 8.49
N ILE A 193 0.02 -3.10 8.20
CA ILE A 193 -0.72 -4.14 7.49
C ILE A 193 -1.11 -3.59 6.11
N GLY A 194 -0.19 -3.76 5.16
CA GLY A 194 -0.31 -3.26 3.79
C GLY A 194 -1.01 -4.23 2.84
N ALA A 195 -0.93 -3.91 1.54
CA ALA A 195 -1.51 -4.73 0.48
C ALA A 195 -0.71 -6.01 0.23
N SER A 196 0.61 -5.93 0.06
CA SER A 196 1.43 -7.10 -0.26
C SER A 196 2.04 -7.80 0.96
N ASN A 197 2.30 -7.05 2.04
CA ASN A 197 2.95 -7.58 3.23
C ASN A 197 2.43 -6.94 4.52
N ILE A 198 2.77 -7.61 5.63
CA ILE A 198 2.66 -7.11 6.99
C ILE A 198 4.08 -6.88 7.50
N SER A 199 4.34 -5.78 8.21
CA SER A 199 5.62 -5.55 8.87
C SER A 199 5.50 -5.12 10.32
N VAL A 200 6.52 -5.47 11.10
CA VAL A 200 6.71 -5.02 12.48
C VAL A 200 8.07 -4.34 12.57
N THR A 201 8.05 -3.03 12.85
CA THR A 201 9.24 -2.18 12.88
C THR A 201 9.39 -1.56 14.28
N PRO A 202 10.33 -2.04 15.09
CA PRO A 202 10.64 -1.42 16.37
C PRO A 202 11.51 -0.17 16.17
N ILE A 203 11.09 0.94 16.76
CA ILE A 203 11.72 2.25 16.64
C ILE A 203 12.06 2.76 18.02
N HIS A 204 13.28 3.28 18.19
CA HIS A 204 13.74 3.91 19.40
C HIS A 204 14.43 5.24 19.06
N ASP A 205 13.97 6.31 19.69
CA ASP A 205 14.48 7.68 19.52
C ASP A 205 14.62 8.11 18.05
N GLY A 206 13.60 7.80 17.25
CA GLY A 206 13.52 8.13 15.83
C GLY A 206 14.30 7.20 14.91
N MET A 207 14.97 6.17 15.43
CA MET A 207 15.77 5.23 14.66
C MET A 207 15.17 3.82 14.65
N ILE A 208 15.28 3.13 13.52
CA ILE A 208 14.88 1.72 13.44
C ILE A 208 15.88 0.81 14.18
N LEU A 209 15.35 -0.16 14.94
CA LEU A 209 16.14 -1.23 15.51
C LEU A 209 16.21 -2.38 14.49
N LYS A 210 17.17 -2.28 13.54
CA LYS A 210 17.27 -3.16 12.35
C LYS A 210 17.11 -4.66 12.64
N ARG A 211 17.68 -5.17 13.74
CA ARG A 211 17.59 -6.59 14.14
C ARG A 211 16.16 -7.04 14.49
N GLY A 212 15.31 -6.11 14.91
CA GLY A 212 13.91 -6.38 15.25
C GLY A 212 12.95 -6.12 14.10
N VAL A 213 13.40 -5.70 12.91
CA VAL A 213 12.51 -5.53 11.74
C VAL A 213 12.07 -6.91 11.26
N GLN A 214 10.76 -7.13 11.19
CA GLN A 214 10.15 -8.37 10.70
C GLN A 214 9.11 -8.04 9.62
N HIS A 215 8.93 -8.94 8.65
CA HIS A 215 7.87 -8.81 7.66
C HIS A 215 7.34 -10.18 7.22
N SER A 216 6.14 -10.20 6.65
CA SER A 216 5.41 -11.39 6.24
C SER A 216 4.61 -11.13 4.97
N PRO A 217 4.49 -12.09 4.04
CA PRO A 217 3.71 -11.91 2.80
C PRO A 217 2.19 -11.99 3.03
N LEU A 218 1.72 -12.10 4.28
CA LEU A 218 0.30 -12.25 4.60
C LEU A 218 -0.49 -10.92 4.59
N GLY A 219 -0.24 -10.06 3.60
CA GLY A 219 -0.94 -8.77 3.43
C GLY A 219 -2.35 -8.90 2.84
N GLY A 220 -2.92 -7.78 2.40
CA GLY A 220 -4.22 -7.70 1.72
C GLY A 220 -4.41 -8.63 0.50
N GLU A 221 -3.37 -8.88 -0.29
CA GLU A 221 -3.38 -9.82 -1.43
C GLU A 221 -3.49 -11.28 -0.97
N TYR A 222 -2.86 -11.62 0.16
CA TYR A 222 -3.02 -12.93 0.77
C TYR A 222 -4.45 -13.11 1.30
N ILE A 223 -5.03 -12.09 1.93
CA ILE A 223 -6.43 -12.11 2.37
C ILE A 223 -7.36 -12.36 1.17
N SER A 224 -7.10 -11.70 0.03
CA SER A 224 -7.82 -11.95 -1.22
C SER A 224 -7.73 -13.40 -1.68
N SER A 225 -6.56 -14.06 -1.52
CA SER A 225 -6.43 -15.49 -1.82
C SER A 225 -7.29 -16.38 -0.91
N GLN A 226 -7.39 -16.05 0.38
CA GLN A 226 -8.24 -16.77 1.33
C GLN A 226 -9.74 -16.59 1.00
N ILE A 227 -10.13 -15.39 0.58
CA ILE A 227 -11.51 -15.11 0.12
C ILE A 227 -11.82 -15.91 -1.15
N ARG A 228 -10.90 -15.98 -2.12
CA ARG A 228 -11.06 -16.83 -3.32
C ARG A 228 -11.25 -18.30 -2.95
N ALA A 229 -10.49 -18.81 -1.98
CA ALA A 229 -10.65 -20.17 -1.46
C ALA A 229 -12.05 -20.40 -0.85
N ILE A 230 -12.55 -19.45 -0.06
CA ILE A 230 -13.94 -19.46 0.48
C ILE A 230 -14.96 -19.51 -0.65
N PHE A 231 -14.79 -18.65 -1.67
CA PHE A 231 -15.71 -18.57 -2.80
C PHE A 231 -15.75 -19.87 -3.60
N LYS A 232 -14.60 -20.54 -3.81
CA LYS A 232 -14.54 -21.87 -4.43
C LYS A 232 -15.28 -22.93 -3.62
N GLY A 233 -15.20 -22.87 -2.30
CA GLY A 233 -15.88 -23.79 -1.38
C GLY A 233 -17.34 -23.43 -1.07
N ASN A 234 -17.89 -22.37 -1.66
CA ASN A 234 -19.25 -21.91 -1.39
C ASN A 234 -20.29 -22.96 -1.83
N SER A 235 -21.37 -23.08 -1.04
CA SER A 235 -22.44 -24.07 -1.24
C SER A 235 -23.80 -23.35 -1.34
N PRO A 236 -24.72 -23.77 -2.24
CA PRO A 236 -24.69 -25.00 -3.07
C PRO A 236 -23.76 -24.92 -4.29
N GLN A 237 -23.28 -23.73 -4.64
CA GLN A 237 -22.43 -23.53 -5.81
C GLN A 237 -21.27 -22.56 -5.52
N PRO A 238 -20.11 -22.76 -6.16
CA PRO A 238 -18.99 -21.82 -6.06
C PRO A 238 -19.36 -20.41 -6.53
N ILE A 239 -18.76 -19.41 -5.90
CA ILE A 239 -18.91 -18.00 -6.30
C ILE A 239 -17.85 -17.67 -7.32
N THR A 240 -18.28 -17.19 -8.50
CA THR A 240 -17.39 -16.68 -9.53
C THR A 240 -17.44 -15.16 -9.52
N ILE A 241 -16.30 -14.50 -9.39
CA ILE A 241 -16.22 -13.05 -9.48
C ILE A 241 -16.27 -12.67 -10.96
N THR A 242 -17.34 -11.96 -11.36
CA THR A 242 -17.47 -11.39 -12.70
C THR A 242 -17.32 -9.88 -12.62
N PRO A 243 -16.19 -9.29 -13.04
CA PRO A 243 -16.00 -7.85 -12.91
C PRO A 243 -16.91 -7.01 -13.82
N HIS A 244 -17.11 -5.74 -13.46
CA HIS A 244 -18.02 -4.81 -14.14
C HIS A 244 -17.85 -4.71 -15.66
N TYR A 245 -16.62 -4.76 -16.19
CA TYR A 245 -16.39 -4.62 -17.63
C TYR A 245 -16.99 -5.77 -18.47
N LEU A 246 -17.25 -6.93 -17.87
CA LEU A 246 -17.91 -8.08 -18.51
C LEU A 246 -19.44 -8.02 -18.43
N ILE A 247 -20.02 -6.99 -17.80
CA ILE A 247 -21.45 -6.92 -17.56
C ILE A 247 -22.05 -5.82 -18.42
N SER A 248 -23.08 -6.16 -19.19
CA SER A 248 -23.86 -5.22 -20.01
C SER A 248 -25.05 -4.67 -19.24
N SER A 249 -25.78 -5.52 -18.53
CA SER A 249 -26.95 -5.16 -17.72
C SER A 249 -27.22 -6.28 -16.73
N LYS A 250 -27.89 -5.98 -15.61
CA LYS A 250 -28.34 -6.96 -14.63
C LYS A 250 -29.75 -6.64 -14.11
N THR A 251 -30.43 -7.62 -13.57
CA THR A 251 -31.66 -7.46 -12.77
C THR A 251 -31.43 -7.97 -11.35
N ALA A 252 -32.19 -7.43 -10.40
CA ALA A 252 -32.11 -7.87 -9.01
C ALA A 252 -32.57 -9.33 -8.88
N VAL A 253 -31.88 -10.09 -8.04
CA VAL A 253 -32.21 -11.47 -7.68
C VAL A 253 -32.26 -11.60 -6.17
N GLU A 254 -33.06 -12.56 -5.67
CA GLU A 254 -33.05 -12.90 -4.25
C GLU A 254 -31.69 -13.49 -3.83
N ALA A 255 -31.36 -13.35 -2.54
CA ALA A 255 -30.10 -13.83 -2.00
C ALA A 255 -29.90 -15.34 -2.26
N GLY A 256 -28.71 -15.69 -2.74
CA GLY A 256 -28.32 -17.06 -3.07
C GLY A 256 -28.81 -17.58 -4.42
N GLN A 257 -29.72 -16.87 -5.10
CA GLN A 257 -30.16 -17.26 -6.45
C GLN A 257 -29.08 -16.93 -7.50
N PRO A 258 -28.98 -17.71 -8.60
CA PRO A 258 -28.07 -17.40 -9.69
C PRO A 258 -28.27 -15.98 -10.25
N PRO A 259 -27.19 -15.29 -10.67
CA PRO A 259 -27.29 -13.94 -11.22
C PRO A 259 -28.13 -13.90 -12.50
N GLN A 260 -28.92 -12.84 -12.66
CA GLN A 260 -29.62 -12.51 -13.91
C GLN A 260 -28.92 -11.34 -14.60
N ALA A 261 -27.78 -11.62 -15.25
CA ALA A 261 -26.99 -10.63 -15.96
C ALA A 261 -26.82 -10.97 -17.45
N LYS A 262 -26.80 -9.93 -18.28
CA LYS A 262 -26.36 -10.00 -19.67
C LYS A 262 -24.87 -9.67 -19.71
N TYR A 263 -24.08 -10.63 -20.15
CA TYR A 263 -22.62 -10.50 -20.21
C TYR A 263 -22.15 -9.96 -21.57
N LYS A 264 -21.06 -9.19 -21.54
CA LYS A 264 -20.29 -8.79 -22.73
C LYS A 264 -19.27 -9.88 -23.04
N THR A 265 -19.14 -10.22 -24.32
CA THR A 265 -18.08 -11.11 -24.80
C THR A 265 -17.13 -10.31 -25.68
N PHE A 266 -15.85 -10.62 -25.58
CA PHE A 266 -14.81 -10.04 -26.42
C PHE A 266 -14.34 -11.11 -27.41
N PRO A 267 -14.29 -10.81 -28.72
CA PRO A 267 -13.51 -11.61 -29.66
C PRO A 267 -12.07 -11.79 -29.16
N VAL A 268 -11.44 -12.92 -29.46
CA VAL A 268 -10.08 -13.24 -28.96
C VAL A 268 -9.07 -12.16 -29.36
N ASP A 269 -9.21 -11.60 -30.56
CA ASP A 269 -8.38 -10.51 -31.09
C ASP A 269 -8.63 -9.15 -30.42
N LYS A 270 -9.72 -9.01 -29.65
CA LYS A 270 -10.11 -7.76 -28.99
C LYS A 270 -10.16 -7.87 -27.46
N ALA A 271 -9.87 -9.04 -26.92
CA ALA A 271 -9.88 -9.28 -25.49
C ALA A 271 -8.64 -8.66 -24.82
N PRO A 272 -8.77 -8.09 -23.62
CA PRO A 272 -7.62 -7.78 -22.80
C PRO A 272 -6.92 -9.06 -22.33
N ASP A 273 -5.68 -8.94 -21.85
CA ASP A 273 -4.97 -10.05 -21.22
C ASP A 273 -5.65 -10.48 -19.90
N ALA A 274 -5.39 -11.71 -19.45
CA ALA A 274 -5.95 -12.26 -18.21
C ALA A 274 -5.59 -11.42 -16.95
N SER A 275 -4.43 -10.75 -16.95
CA SER A 275 -4.02 -9.84 -15.86
C SER A 275 -4.99 -8.66 -15.68
N TYR A 276 -5.64 -8.17 -16.74
CA TYR A 276 -6.67 -7.13 -16.64
C TYR A 276 -7.90 -7.61 -15.86
N ARG A 277 -8.31 -8.86 -16.14
CA ARG A 277 -9.39 -9.50 -15.37
C ARG A 277 -8.98 -9.65 -13.91
N ALA A 278 -7.77 -10.12 -13.63
CA ALA A 278 -7.26 -10.31 -12.27
C ALA A 278 -7.27 -8.99 -11.47
N LEU A 279 -6.84 -7.88 -12.08
CA LEU A 279 -6.88 -6.54 -11.47
C LEU A 279 -8.30 -6.14 -11.04
N LEU A 280 -9.28 -6.32 -11.92
CA LEU A 280 -10.65 -5.92 -11.62
C LEU A 280 -11.37 -6.87 -10.67
N GLU A 281 -11.02 -8.15 -10.65
CA GLU A 281 -11.46 -9.06 -9.60
C GLU A 281 -10.89 -8.66 -8.23
N GLU A 282 -9.61 -8.25 -8.16
CA GLU A 282 -8.99 -7.76 -6.92
C GLU A 282 -9.65 -6.49 -6.38
N ARG A 283 -10.15 -5.63 -7.28
CA ARG A 283 -10.96 -4.46 -6.89
C ARG A 283 -12.27 -4.89 -6.21
N THR A 284 -13.00 -5.85 -6.77
CA THR A 284 -14.21 -6.40 -6.13
C THR A 284 -13.89 -7.10 -4.80
N LEU A 285 -12.75 -7.77 -4.70
CA LEU A 285 -12.28 -8.35 -3.43
C LEU A 285 -11.93 -7.28 -2.39
N SER A 286 -11.44 -6.13 -2.83
CA SER A 286 -11.18 -4.98 -1.94
C SER A 286 -12.49 -4.43 -1.35
N GLU A 287 -13.52 -4.26 -2.17
CA GLU A 287 -14.87 -3.90 -1.71
C GLU A 287 -15.43 -4.96 -0.73
N PHE A 288 -15.25 -6.25 -1.04
CA PHE A 288 -15.65 -7.34 -0.16
C PHE A 288 -14.93 -7.29 1.19
N LYS A 289 -13.62 -7.02 1.21
CA LYS A 289 -12.81 -6.85 2.43
C LYS A 289 -13.36 -5.73 3.31
N GLU A 290 -13.74 -4.61 2.71
CA GLU A 290 -14.26 -3.45 3.44
C GLU A 290 -15.67 -3.66 3.98
N CYS A 291 -16.55 -4.30 3.21
CA CYS A 291 -17.96 -4.46 3.60
C CYS A 291 -18.20 -5.67 4.51
N VAL A 292 -17.53 -6.80 4.24
CA VAL A 292 -17.90 -8.10 4.81
C VAL A 292 -16.90 -8.58 5.86
N VAL A 293 -15.62 -8.53 5.54
CA VAL A 293 -14.58 -9.21 6.32
C VAL A 293 -14.44 -8.58 7.71
N GLN A 294 -14.30 -9.45 8.71
CA GLN A 294 -14.24 -9.04 10.10
C GLN A 294 -13.27 -9.95 10.86
N VAL A 295 -12.45 -9.37 11.72
CA VAL A 295 -11.55 -10.14 12.57
C VAL A 295 -12.33 -10.77 13.73
N TRP A 296 -12.03 -12.03 14.06
CA TRP A 296 -12.58 -12.67 15.24
C TRP A 296 -12.05 -11.98 16.51
N PRO A 297 -12.92 -11.49 17.42
CA PRO A 297 -12.51 -10.62 18.54
C PRO A 297 -11.71 -11.33 19.63
N GLY A 298 -11.71 -12.67 19.67
CA GLY A 298 -11.08 -13.46 20.72
C GLY A 298 -11.97 -13.63 21.96
N PRO A 299 -11.41 -14.03 23.12
CA PRO A 299 -9.97 -14.08 23.44
C PRO A 299 -9.25 -15.32 22.91
N THR A 300 -9.97 -16.40 22.59
CA THR A 300 -9.38 -17.62 22.02
C THR A 300 -9.56 -17.65 20.50
N ARG A 301 -8.78 -18.50 19.80
CA ARG A 301 -8.84 -18.68 18.34
C ARG A 301 -10.26 -19.02 17.88
N LEU A 302 -10.60 -18.69 16.63
CA LEU A 302 -11.91 -19.04 16.07
C LEU A 302 -12.19 -20.56 16.11
N SER A 303 -11.15 -21.38 15.96
CA SER A 303 -11.21 -22.84 16.02
C SER A 303 -11.17 -23.41 17.44
N ALA A 304 -11.06 -22.58 18.47
CA ALA A 304 -10.87 -23.05 19.85
C ALA A 304 -12.14 -23.76 20.37
N PRO A 305 -12.00 -24.92 21.02
CA PRO A 305 -13.11 -25.59 21.70
C PRO A 305 -13.50 -24.81 22.96
N SER A 306 -14.79 -24.63 23.20
CA SER A 306 -15.28 -24.10 24.48
C SER A 306 -15.33 -25.20 25.55
N PRO A 307 -15.11 -24.86 26.84
CA PRO A 307 -15.39 -25.75 27.96
C PRO A 307 -16.83 -26.29 27.99
N THR A 308 -17.78 -25.57 27.38
CA THR A 308 -19.20 -25.94 27.29
C THR A 308 -19.53 -26.80 26.07
N GLY A 309 -18.55 -27.13 25.23
CA GLY A 309 -18.72 -27.93 24.01
C GLY A 309 -19.22 -27.15 22.77
N VAL A 310 -19.58 -25.87 22.91
CA VAL A 310 -19.98 -24.99 21.78
C VAL A 310 -18.73 -24.30 21.24
N SER A 311 -18.32 -24.56 20.00
CA SER A 311 -17.12 -23.91 19.46
C SER A 311 -17.32 -22.39 19.26
N ASN A 312 -16.23 -21.62 19.26
CA ASN A 312 -16.28 -20.20 18.88
C ASN A 312 -16.87 -20.00 17.47
N GLU A 313 -16.65 -20.98 16.60
CA GLU A 313 -17.22 -21.03 15.26
C GLU A 313 -18.75 -21.18 15.27
N ASP A 314 -19.30 -22.02 16.15
CA ASP A 314 -20.75 -22.14 16.33
C ASP A 314 -21.37 -20.86 16.89
N MET A 315 -20.67 -20.17 17.80
CA MET A 315 -21.08 -18.84 18.27
C MET A 315 -21.04 -17.80 17.14
N ALA A 316 -20.04 -17.85 16.26
CA ALA A 316 -19.96 -16.96 15.12
C ALA A 316 -21.14 -17.17 14.14
N ARG A 317 -21.66 -18.40 14.02
CA ARG A 317 -22.84 -18.72 13.18
C ARG A 317 -24.15 -18.12 13.69
N THR A 318 -24.28 -17.90 15.01
CA THR A 318 -25.49 -17.28 15.58
C THR A 318 -25.47 -15.76 15.45
N THR A 319 -24.31 -15.17 15.13
CA THR A 319 -24.18 -13.73 14.90
C THR A 319 -24.75 -13.37 13.52
N PRO A 320 -25.53 -12.27 13.38
CA PRO A 320 -26.03 -11.83 12.09
C PRO A 320 -24.90 -11.68 11.07
N GLY A 321 -25.08 -12.27 9.87
CA GLY A 321 -24.15 -12.15 8.75
C GLY A 321 -24.16 -10.77 8.10
N ARG A 322 -23.24 -10.53 7.16
CA ARG A 322 -23.19 -9.29 6.36
C ARG A 322 -23.54 -9.59 4.90
N PRO A 323 -24.50 -8.86 4.29
CA PRO A 323 -24.81 -9.03 2.88
C PRO A 323 -23.70 -8.44 2.00
N PHE A 324 -23.52 -9.00 0.82
CA PHE A 324 -22.72 -8.41 -0.26
C PHE A 324 -23.33 -8.76 -1.61
N GLU A 325 -23.40 -7.78 -2.50
CA GLU A 325 -23.84 -7.94 -3.88
C GLU A 325 -22.64 -7.80 -4.81
N PHE A 326 -22.41 -8.82 -5.63
CA PHE A 326 -21.37 -8.85 -6.64
C PHE A 326 -21.77 -8.01 -7.87
N PRO A 327 -20.80 -7.62 -8.72
CA PRO A 327 -21.08 -6.77 -9.86
C PRO A 327 -22.21 -7.29 -10.77
N ASP A 328 -22.32 -8.60 -10.96
CA ASP A 328 -23.33 -9.26 -11.80
C ASP A 328 -24.72 -9.39 -11.15
N GLY A 329 -24.87 -8.95 -9.91
CA GLY A 329 -26.13 -8.98 -9.15
C GLY A 329 -26.30 -10.21 -8.28
N TYR A 330 -25.43 -11.22 -8.38
CA TYR A 330 -25.40 -12.29 -7.40
C TYR A 330 -25.16 -11.70 -6.01
N ASN A 331 -25.93 -12.11 -5.01
CA ASN A 331 -25.78 -11.61 -3.65
C ASN A 331 -26.05 -12.70 -2.63
N GLN A 332 -25.37 -12.64 -1.49
CA GLN A 332 -25.66 -13.50 -0.35
C GLN A 332 -25.24 -12.87 0.97
N VAL A 333 -25.64 -13.50 2.07
CA VAL A 333 -25.26 -13.11 3.44
C VAL A 333 -24.09 -13.97 3.90
N PHE A 334 -22.99 -13.32 4.28
CA PHE A 334 -21.78 -13.97 4.77
C PHE A 334 -21.78 -13.99 6.30
N GLY A 335 -21.92 -15.19 6.86
CA GLY A 335 -21.88 -15.47 8.30
C GLY A 335 -20.45 -15.70 8.77
N VAL A 336 -20.14 -16.93 9.17
CA VAL A 336 -18.86 -17.29 9.79
C VAL A 336 -17.64 -17.11 8.88
N ASP A 337 -17.82 -17.25 7.56
CA ASP A 337 -16.73 -17.14 6.58
C ASP A 337 -16.07 -15.76 6.58
N ARG A 338 -16.79 -14.71 7.01
CA ARG A 338 -16.21 -13.37 7.16
C ARG A 338 -15.08 -13.31 8.17
N PHE A 339 -15.08 -14.20 9.15
CA PHE A 339 -14.03 -14.35 10.17
C PHE A 339 -12.91 -15.26 9.68
N ARG A 340 -13.27 -16.38 9.04
CA ARG A 340 -12.32 -17.36 8.50
C ARG A 340 -11.34 -16.73 7.50
N ALA A 341 -11.81 -15.76 6.70
CA ALA A 341 -11.00 -15.07 5.68
C ALA A 341 -9.68 -14.48 6.21
N VAL A 342 -9.61 -14.13 7.50
CA VAL A 342 -8.47 -13.42 8.10
C VAL A 342 -7.93 -14.08 9.38
N GLU A 343 -8.52 -15.18 9.84
CA GLU A 343 -8.04 -15.86 11.06
C GLU A 343 -6.61 -16.40 10.88
N SER A 344 -6.21 -16.73 9.64
CA SER A 344 -4.86 -17.19 9.34
C SER A 344 -3.76 -16.15 9.51
N LEU A 345 -4.11 -14.87 9.65
CA LEU A 345 -3.17 -13.82 10.07
C LEU A 345 -2.74 -14.00 11.54
N PHE A 346 -3.55 -14.68 12.34
CA PHE A 346 -3.35 -14.88 13.77
C PHE A 346 -3.05 -16.34 14.13
N ASP A 347 -3.58 -17.30 13.37
CA ASP A 347 -3.33 -18.74 13.50
C ASP A 347 -3.13 -19.39 12.13
N ALA A 348 -1.88 -19.72 11.79
CA ALA A 348 -1.53 -20.31 10.50
C ALA A 348 -2.32 -21.59 10.17
N LYS A 349 -2.82 -22.34 11.17
CA LYS A 349 -3.64 -23.54 10.95
C LYS A 349 -5.04 -23.23 10.41
N ALA A 350 -5.51 -22.00 10.58
CA ALA A 350 -6.79 -21.54 10.05
C ALA A 350 -6.73 -21.17 8.55
N ALA A 351 -5.58 -21.34 7.90
CA ALA A 351 -5.45 -21.10 6.47
C ALA A 351 -6.33 -22.06 5.67
N ILE A 352 -7.05 -21.50 4.71
CA ILE A 352 -7.95 -22.23 3.82
C ILE A 352 -7.10 -22.71 2.63
N PRO A 353 -6.96 -24.03 2.42
CA PRO A 353 -6.17 -24.55 1.32
C PRO A 353 -6.78 -24.20 -0.03
N ASP A 354 -5.95 -23.72 -0.96
CA ASP A 354 -6.33 -23.50 -2.36
C ASP A 354 -5.15 -23.91 -3.27
N PRO A 355 -5.26 -25.03 -4.01
CA PRO A 355 -4.21 -25.49 -4.92
C PRO A 355 -3.84 -24.50 -6.03
N ASP A 356 -4.76 -23.60 -6.41
CA ASP A 356 -4.50 -22.61 -7.46
C ASP A 356 -3.95 -21.28 -6.90
N SER A 357 -3.78 -21.16 -5.58
CA SER A 357 -3.27 -19.94 -4.96
C SER A 357 -1.79 -19.74 -5.26
N SER A 358 -1.41 -18.50 -5.58
CA SER A 358 0.00 -18.10 -5.68
C SER A 358 0.69 -17.97 -4.32
N PHE A 359 -0.05 -18.10 -3.21
CA PHE A 359 0.49 -18.05 -1.86
C PHE A 359 0.69 -19.46 -1.31
N PRO A 360 1.90 -19.81 -0.84
CA PRO A 360 2.11 -21.07 -0.14
C PRO A 360 1.33 -21.07 1.20
N PRO A 361 1.03 -22.26 1.76
CA PRO A 361 0.45 -22.36 3.09
C PRO A 361 1.29 -21.58 4.12
N PRO A 362 0.66 -20.71 4.95
CA PRO A 362 1.39 -19.90 5.91
C PRO A 362 2.03 -20.78 7.00
N THR A 363 3.16 -20.32 7.50
CA THR A 363 3.84 -20.89 8.66
C THR A 363 3.51 -20.08 9.93
N PRO A 364 3.64 -20.66 11.14
CA PRO A 364 3.39 -19.92 12.38
C PRO A 364 4.20 -18.62 12.50
N ALA A 365 5.45 -18.63 12.02
CA ALA A 365 6.35 -17.47 12.06
C ALA A 365 5.86 -16.27 11.24
N GLN A 366 4.94 -16.49 10.28
CA GLN A 366 4.39 -15.44 9.42
C GLN A 366 3.14 -14.77 10.02
N THR A 367 2.61 -15.28 11.15
CA THR A 367 1.44 -14.71 11.82
C THR A 367 1.80 -13.45 12.60
N ILE A 368 0.86 -12.51 12.74
CA ILE A 368 1.07 -11.23 13.44
C ILE A 368 1.62 -11.42 14.87
N PRO A 369 1.08 -12.34 15.70
CA PRO A 369 1.60 -12.54 17.06
C PRO A 369 3.07 -12.99 17.07
N GLU A 370 3.44 -13.93 16.19
CA GLU A 370 4.83 -14.42 16.11
C GLU A 370 5.78 -13.39 15.48
N LEU A 371 5.31 -12.56 14.53
CA LEU A 371 6.10 -11.43 14.02
C LEU A 371 6.44 -10.43 15.12
N VAL A 372 5.46 -10.08 15.98
CA VAL A 372 5.69 -9.18 17.12
C VAL A 372 6.69 -9.79 18.11
N LYS A 373 6.53 -11.08 18.42
CA LYS A 373 7.45 -11.80 19.31
C LYS A 373 8.88 -11.87 18.75
N ALA A 374 9.03 -12.19 17.46
CA ALA A 374 10.31 -12.22 16.78
C ALA A 374 10.96 -10.82 16.74
N SER A 375 10.16 -9.78 16.49
CA SER A 375 10.61 -8.39 16.48
C SER A 375 11.17 -7.98 17.85
N LEU A 376 10.43 -8.24 18.93
CA LEU A 376 10.88 -7.92 20.29
C LEU A 376 12.06 -8.78 20.74
N ALA A 377 12.20 -10.02 20.25
CA ALA A 377 13.37 -10.85 20.53
C ALA A 377 14.66 -10.24 19.96
N GLY A 378 14.57 -9.52 18.83
CA GLY A 378 15.68 -8.78 18.22
C GLY A 378 16.00 -7.43 18.88
N VAL A 379 15.26 -7.05 19.93
CA VAL A 379 15.41 -5.78 20.67
C VAL A 379 15.92 -6.04 22.09
N ASP A 380 16.73 -5.13 22.62
CA ASP A 380 17.23 -5.16 23.99
C ASP A 380 16.09 -5.22 25.00
N VAL A 381 16.25 -6.06 26.04
CA VAL A 381 15.19 -6.40 26.99
C VAL A 381 14.61 -5.17 27.69
N ASP A 382 15.43 -4.16 27.95
CA ASP A 382 15.05 -2.93 28.65
C ASP A 382 14.14 -2.02 27.81
N LEU A 383 14.21 -2.11 26.48
CA LEU A 383 13.40 -1.30 25.57
C LEU A 383 12.01 -1.92 25.34
N ARG A 384 11.86 -3.24 25.48
CA ARG A 384 10.63 -3.98 25.13
C ARG A 384 9.38 -3.45 25.86
N PRO A 385 9.40 -3.18 27.18
CA PRO A 385 8.22 -2.64 27.86
C PRO A 385 7.80 -1.28 27.31
N HIS A 386 8.77 -0.43 26.95
CA HIS A 386 8.49 0.89 26.39
C HIS A 386 7.88 0.80 24.98
N LEU A 387 8.37 -0.13 24.15
CA LEU A 387 7.81 -0.39 22.82
C LEU A 387 6.38 -0.95 22.90
N LEU A 388 6.12 -1.88 23.83
CA LEU A 388 4.77 -2.44 24.06
C LEU A 388 3.77 -1.40 24.60
N ALA A 389 4.25 -0.42 25.37
CA ALA A 389 3.43 0.71 25.82
C ALA A 389 3.13 1.72 24.69
N ASN A 390 3.71 1.53 23.51
CA ASN A 390 3.67 2.44 22.37
C ASN A 390 3.55 1.67 21.05
N VAL A 391 2.55 0.80 20.94
CA VAL A 391 2.27 0.11 19.67
C VAL A 391 1.48 1.05 18.75
N VAL A 392 1.94 1.19 17.51
CA VAL A 392 1.30 2.02 16.47
C VAL A 392 0.85 1.11 15.34
N VAL A 393 -0.41 1.24 14.92
CA VAL A 393 -0.98 0.44 13.83
C VAL A 393 -1.31 1.32 12.64
N THR A 394 -0.84 0.92 11.45
CA THR A 394 -1.07 1.60 10.17
C THR A 394 -1.27 0.58 9.04
N GLY A 395 -1.49 1.06 7.82
CA GLY A 395 -1.69 0.24 6.63
C GLY A 395 -3.16 -0.02 6.31
N GLY A 396 -3.49 -0.15 5.03
CA GLY A 396 -4.88 -0.25 4.57
C GLY A 396 -5.64 -1.47 5.13
N SER A 397 -4.98 -2.62 5.27
CA SER A 397 -5.61 -3.83 5.80
C SER A 397 -5.75 -3.83 7.32
N SER A 398 -5.19 -2.84 8.02
CA SER A 398 -5.47 -2.61 9.45
C SER A 398 -6.86 -2.01 9.72
N LEU A 399 -7.57 -1.60 8.66
CA LEU A 399 -8.96 -1.11 8.71
C LEU A 399 -10.00 -2.23 8.77
N LEU A 400 -9.59 -3.51 8.68
CA LEU A 400 -10.48 -4.64 8.90
C LEU A 400 -11.19 -4.52 10.25
N TYR A 401 -12.50 -4.75 10.25
CA TYR A 401 -13.33 -4.52 11.43
C TYR A 401 -12.87 -5.39 12.61
N GLY A 402 -12.65 -4.76 13.77
CA GLY A 402 -12.21 -5.43 15.01
C GLY A 402 -10.72 -5.77 15.07
N PHE A 403 -9.91 -5.36 14.07
CA PHE A 403 -8.48 -5.70 14.01
C PHE A 403 -7.70 -5.21 15.24
N THR A 404 -7.88 -3.93 15.63
CA THR A 404 -7.15 -3.33 16.75
C THR A 404 -7.48 -3.99 18.08
N ASP A 405 -8.74 -4.38 18.28
CA ASP A 405 -9.19 -5.04 19.51
C ASP A 405 -8.60 -6.45 19.62
N ARG A 406 -8.66 -7.23 18.53
CA ARG A 406 -8.03 -8.56 18.47
C ARG A 406 -6.53 -8.46 18.71
N LEU A 407 -5.84 -7.54 18.05
CA LEU A 407 -4.41 -7.33 18.25
C LEU A 407 -4.10 -6.99 19.71
N ASN A 408 -4.87 -6.09 20.32
CA ASN A 408 -4.67 -5.71 21.71
C ASN A 408 -4.85 -6.92 22.65
N HIS A 409 -5.86 -7.77 22.44
CA HIS A 409 -6.04 -9.00 23.20
C HIS A 409 -4.86 -9.98 23.06
N GLU A 410 -4.40 -10.21 21.82
CA GLU A 410 -3.24 -11.09 21.56
C GLU A 410 -1.99 -10.60 22.29
N LEU A 411 -1.70 -9.29 22.19
CA LEU A 411 -0.53 -8.70 22.84
C LEU A 411 -0.63 -8.76 24.38
N MET A 412 -1.79 -8.46 24.96
CA MET A 412 -2.00 -8.54 26.41
C MET A 412 -1.85 -9.98 26.93
N GLN A 413 -2.31 -10.97 26.15
CA GLN A 413 -2.16 -12.38 26.51
C GLN A 413 -0.71 -12.86 26.39
N MET A 414 0.01 -12.45 25.34
CA MET A 414 1.41 -12.82 25.13
C MET A 414 2.36 -12.15 26.13
N PHE A 415 2.04 -10.93 26.56
CA PHE A 415 2.89 -10.12 27.43
C PHE A 415 2.13 -9.65 28.68
N PRO A 416 1.86 -10.53 29.66
CA PRO A 416 1.02 -10.21 30.83
C PRO A 416 1.67 -9.25 31.84
N GLY A 417 2.99 -9.02 31.75
CA GLY A 417 3.73 -8.13 32.64
C GLY A 417 3.71 -6.65 32.22
N PRO A 418 4.23 -6.29 31.03
CA PRO A 418 4.31 -4.90 30.60
C PRO A 418 2.94 -4.33 30.22
N ARG A 419 2.78 -3.02 30.37
CA ARG A 419 1.58 -2.31 29.89
C ARG A 419 1.58 -2.32 28.36
N VAL A 420 0.55 -2.93 27.75
CA VAL A 420 0.30 -2.86 26.31
C VAL A 420 -0.63 -1.68 26.01
N ARG A 421 -0.28 -0.88 25.00
CA ARG A 421 -1.15 0.18 24.47
C ARG A 421 -1.03 0.26 22.96
N VAL A 422 -2.12 -0.11 22.28
CA VAL A 422 -2.28 -0.01 20.83
C VAL A 422 -2.88 1.35 20.48
N THR A 423 -2.23 2.09 19.58
CA THR A 423 -2.71 3.34 19.00
C THR A 423 -2.91 3.15 17.50
N ALA A 424 -4.07 3.52 16.98
CA ALA A 424 -4.34 3.55 15.56
C ALA A 424 -5.16 4.82 15.26
N PRO A 425 -4.84 5.60 14.21
CA PRO A 425 -5.66 6.73 13.80
C PRO A 425 -7.11 6.30 13.53
N GLY A 426 -8.08 7.08 14.01
CA GLY A 426 -9.52 6.79 13.80
C GLY A 426 -9.98 7.10 12.38
N ASN A 427 -9.36 8.09 11.75
CA ASN A 427 -9.59 8.48 10.37
C ASN A 427 -8.96 7.45 9.41
N THR A 428 -9.72 7.01 8.41
CA THR A 428 -9.29 6.00 7.43
C THR A 428 -8.11 6.49 6.59
N SER A 429 -8.12 7.76 6.19
CA SER A 429 -7.03 8.39 5.42
C SER A 429 -5.73 8.39 6.21
N GLU A 430 -5.77 8.81 7.49
CA GLU A 430 -4.59 8.82 8.35
C GLU A 430 -4.03 7.42 8.60
N ARG A 431 -4.91 6.42 8.80
CA ARG A 431 -4.46 5.04 9.02
C ARG A 431 -3.83 4.44 7.76
N ARG A 432 -4.36 4.75 6.57
CA ARG A 432 -3.84 4.27 5.27
C ARG A 432 -2.56 4.98 4.85
N PHE A 433 -2.38 6.25 5.22
CA PHE A 433 -1.30 7.11 4.75
C PHE A 433 -0.30 7.51 5.84
N GLY A 434 -0.20 6.73 6.92
CA GLY A 434 0.64 7.08 8.08
C GLY A 434 2.10 7.38 7.74
N SER A 435 2.70 6.63 6.80
CA SER A 435 4.05 6.88 6.29
C SER A 435 4.13 8.20 5.52
N TRP A 436 3.22 8.45 4.59
CA TRP A 436 3.19 9.70 3.83
C TRP A 436 2.97 10.92 4.74
N ILE A 437 2.02 10.85 5.69
CA ILE A 437 1.75 11.93 6.65
C ILE A 437 2.99 12.21 7.52
N GLY A 438 3.65 11.15 8.00
CA GLY A 438 4.90 11.31 8.73
C GLY A 438 5.99 12.00 7.90
N GLY A 439 6.06 11.69 6.61
CA GLY A 439 6.94 12.37 5.66
C GLY A 439 6.58 13.83 5.46
N SER A 440 5.28 14.14 5.32
CA SER A 440 4.75 15.51 5.20
C SER A 440 5.12 16.36 6.41
N ILE A 441 4.89 15.84 7.61
CA ILE A 441 5.25 16.51 8.87
C ILE A 441 6.77 16.67 8.97
N LEU A 442 7.55 15.61 8.69
CA LEU A 442 9.00 15.66 8.83
C LEU A 442 9.63 16.68 7.87
N ALA A 443 9.20 16.67 6.61
CA ALA A 443 9.71 17.57 5.57
C ALA A 443 9.29 19.05 5.79
N SER A 444 8.24 19.32 6.57
CA SER A 444 7.81 20.69 6.89
C SER A 444 8.52 21.29 8.11
N LEU A 445 9.39 20.55 8.80
CA LEU A 445 10.10 21.06 9.98
C LEU A 445 11.38 21.79 9.58
N GLY A 446 11.52 23.06 9.95
CA GLY A 446 12.75 23.83 9.69
C GLY A 446 14.02 23.22 10.33
N THR A 447 13.88 22.46 11.43
CA THR A 447 15.00 21.73 12.05
C THR A 447 15.47 20.52 11.22
N PHE A 448 14.63 20.03 10.31
CA PHE A 448 14.96 18.92 9.41
C PHE A 448 15.87 19.34 8.26
N HIS A 449 16.03 20.65 8.00
CA HIS A 449 16.83 21.17 6.89
C HIS A 449 18.27 20.61 6.86
N GLN A 450 18.85 20.28 8.01
CA GLN A 450 20.21 19.74 8.13
C GLN A 450 20.35 18.27 7.70
N MET A 451 19.23 17.56 7.54
CA MET A 451 19.21 16.13 7.22
C MET A 451 19.20 15.86 5.71
N TRP A 452 18.74 16.82 4.90
CA TRP A 452 18.73 16.71 3.45
C TRP A 452 20.14 16.49 2.90
N ILE A 453 20.24 15.62 1.92
CA ILE A 453 21.42 15.48 1.07
C ILE A 453 21.29 16.52 -0.04
N SER A 454 22.19 17.49 -0.11
CA SER A 454 22.17 18.45 -1.22
C SER A 454 22.75 17.84 -2.50
N LYS A 455 22.41 18.41 -3.65
CA LYS A 455 22.98 18.01 -4.95
C LYS A 455 24.51 18.05 -4.95
N LYS A 456 25.10 19.07 -4.33
CA LYS A 456 26.56 19.20 -4.17
C LYS A 456 27.15 18.06 -3.32
N GLU A 457 26.50 17.70 -2.21
CA GLU A 457 26.96 16.58 -1.40
C GLU A 457 26.89 15.25 -2.17
N TYR A 458 25.85 15.07 -2.98
CA TYR A 458 25.69 13.92 -3.88
C TYR A 458 26.81 13.87 -4.94
N GLU A 459 27.10 14.97 -5.63
CA GLU A 459 28.18 15.04 -6.62
C GLU A 459 29.57 14.74 -6.00
N GLU A 460 29.80 15.16 -4.75
CA GLU A 460 31.06 14.91 -4.05
C GLU A 460 31.22 13.45 -3.56
N HIS A 461 30.14 12.80 -3.11
CA HIS A 461 30.20 11.52 -2.40
C HIS A 461 29.57 10.34 -3.16
N GLY A 462 28.86 10.61 -4.26
CA GLY A 462 28.08 9.64 -5.02
C GLY A 462 26.85 9.12 -4.26
N PRO A 463 26.12 8.14 -4.85
CA PRO A 463 24.85 7.66 -4.32
C PRO A 463 24.95 6.99 -2.94
N ASN A 464 26.12 6.46 -2.58
CA ASN A 464 26.34 5.80 -1.29
C ASN A 464 26.14 6.74 -0.07
N ILE A 465 26.12 8.07 -0.28
CA ILE A 465 25.82 9.04 0.78
C ILE A 465 24.48 8.77 1.48
N VAL A 466 23.50 8.20 0.77
CA VAL A 466 22.20 7.84 1.32
C VAL A 466 22.32 6.86 2.49
N GLU A 467 23.26 5.92 2.46
CA GLU A 467 23.48 4.96 3.57
C GLU A 467 24.05 5.64 4.83
N LYS A 468 24.77 6.75 4.64
CA LYS A 468 25.41 7.48 5.74
C LYS A 468 24.47 8.48 6.39
N ARG A 469 23.68 9.19 5.58
CA ARG A 469 22.80 10.29 6.03
C ARG A 469 21.40 9.80 6.42
N CYS A 470 20.81 8.87 5.67
CA CYS A 470 19.43 8.42 5.84
C CYS A 470 19.34 7.09 6.62
N LYS A 471 19.67 7.09 7.91
CA LYS A 471 19.86 5.86 8.71
C LYS A 471 18.59 5.10 9.07
#